data_AF-A0A844VXZ5-F1
#
_entry.id   AF-A0A844VXZ5-F1
#
_cell.length_a   1.000
_cell.length_b   1.000
_cell.length_c   1.000
_cell.angle_alpha   90.00
_cell.angle_beta   90.00
_cell.angle_gamma   90.00
#
_symmetry.space_group_name_H-M   'P 1'
#
loop_
_entity.id
_entity.type
_entity.pdbx_description
1 polymer ?
#
loop_
_entity_poly.entity_id
_entity_poly.type
_entity_poly.pdbx_seq_one_letter_code
_entity_poly.pdbx_strand_id
1 'polypeptide(L)'
;MTDPICPLCLRPIPPEARQSLHHLTPRLKGGKGGPVVRLHQICHNEIHATLTEAELARDYDTPEKLRAHPRLAKFAAWVGKRPPGFHSKTPGKRRARRQLR
;
A
#
# COMPACT_ATOMS: atom_id res chain seq x y z
N MET A 1 -0.15 -22.37 11.30
CA MET A 1 0.29 -21.61 10.11
C MET A 1 0.53 -20.19 10.54
N THR A 2 1.66 -19.59 10.20
CA THR A 2 1.94 -18.19 10.53
C THR A 2 1.20 -17.28 9.56
N ASP A 3 0.59 -16.21 10.07
CA ASP A 3 -0.11 -15.22 9.26
C ASP A 3 0.84 -14.55 8.24
N PRO A 4 0.39 -14.27 7.01
CA PRO A 4 1.22 -13.59 6.02
C PRO A 4 1.55 -12.16 6.48
N ILE A 5 2.78 -11.71 6.21
CA ILE A 5 3.22 -10.36 6.60
C ILE A 5 2.83 -9.35 5.53
N CYS A 6 2.23 -8.22 5.94
CA CYS A 6 1.92 -7.10 5.05
C CYS A 6 3.20 -6.40 4.58
N PRO A 7 3.53 -6.39 3.27
CA PRO A 7 4.77 -5.80 2.78
C PRO A 7 4.88 -4.29 2.95
N LEU A 8 3.78 -3.56 3.21
CA LEU A 8 3.84 -2.12 3.48
C LEU A 8 4.14 -1.83 4.95
N CYS A 9 3.34 -2.38 5.88
CA CYS A 9 3.40 -2.01 7.30
C CYS A 9 4.07 -3.05 8.21
N LEU A 10 4.51 -4.18 7.64
CA LEU A 10 5.25 -5.25 8.32
C LEU A 10 4.53 -5.92 9.50
N ARG A 11 3.21 -5.74 9.60
CA ARG A 11 2.36 -6.47 10.56
C ARG A 11 1.86 -7.78 9.94
N PRO A 12 1.65 -8.83 10.75
CA PRO A 12 0.90 -10.00 10.29
C PRO A 12 -0.51 -9.60 9.85
N ILE A 13 -1.05 -10.31 8.86
CA ILE A 13 -2.41 -10.16 8.35
C ILE A 13 -3.20 -11.39 8.83
N PRO A 14 -3.82 -11.34 10.02
CA PRO A 14 -4.62 -12.46 10.49
C PRO A 14 -5.87 -12.61 9.62
N PRO A 15 -6.48 -13.81 9.56
CA PRO A 15 -7.58 -14.11 8.63
C PRO A 15 -8.79 -13.19 8.81
N GLU A 16 -9.07 -12.72 10.02
CA GLU A 16 -10.15 -11.78 10.35
C GLU A 16 -9.85 -10.33 9.96
N ALA A 17 -8.59 -9.98 9.67
CA ALA A 17 -8.25 -8.64 9.23
C ALA A 17 -8.74 -8.39 7.79
N ARG A 18 -9.33 -7.22 7.56
CA ARG A 18 -9.68 -6.76 6.21
C ARG A 18 -8.43 -6.69 5.34
N GLN A 19 -8.43 -7.42 4.22
CA GLN A 19 -7.27 -7.60 3.36
C GLN A 19 -7.66 -7.70 1.89
N SER A 20 -6.72 -7.36 1.00
CA SER A 20 -6.90 -7.47 -0.45
C SER A 20 -5.57 -7.72 -1.15
N LEU A 21 -5.67 -8.26 -2.36
CA LEU A 21 -4.54 -8.41 -3.27
C LEU A 21 -4.28 -7.08 -4.00
N HIS A 22 -3.01 -6.71 -4.12
CA HIS A 22 -2.56 -5.50 -4.79
C HIS A 22 -1.52 -5.84 -5.86
N HIS A 23 -1.72 -5.30 -7.07
CA HIS A 23 -0.76 -5.45 -8.16
C HIS A 23 0.29 -4.36 -8.03
N LEU A 24 1.56 -4.74 -7.87
CA LEU A 24 2.64 -3.76 -7.74
C LEU A 24 2.84 -2.96 -9.04
N THR A 25 2.65 -3.61 -10.19
CA THR A 25 2.47 -2.96 -11.48
C THR A 25 0.99 -3.04 -11.85
N PRO A 26 0.26 -1.92 -12.00
CA PRO A 26 -1.15 -1.96 -12.38
C PRO A 26 -1.39 -2.74 -13.68
N ARG A 27 -2.48 -3.50 -13.74
CA ARG A 27 -2.83 -4.32 -14.92
C ARG A 27 -2.90 -3.48 -16.21
N LEU A 28 -3.42 -2.25 -16.12
CA LEU A 28 -3.52 -1.30 -17.23
C LEU A 28 -2.17 -0.75 -17.70
N LYS A 29 -1.09 -0.98 -16.94
CA LYS A 29 0.29 -0.58 -17.26
C LYS A 29 1.17 -1.78 -17.63
N GLY A 30 0.57 -2.88 -18.08
CA GLY A 30 1.28 -4.09 -18.49
C GLY A 30 1.54 -5.08 -17.36
N GLY A 31 1.08 -4.82 -16.13
CA GLY A 31 1.29 -5.72 -14.98
C GLY A 31 0.41 -6.97 -14.95
N LYS A 32 -0.21 -7.38 -16.07
CA LYS A 32 -1.02 -8.61 -16.11
C LYS A 32 -0.11 -9.83 -15.91
N GLY A 33 -0.35 -10.62 -14.87
CA GLY A 33 0.52 -11.74 -14.50
C GLY A 33 1.79 -11.32 -13.75
N GLY A 34 1.94 -10.02 -13.45
CA GLY A 34 3.03 -9.50 -12.63
C GLY A 34 2.87 -9.80 -11.14
N PRO A 35 3.82 -9.35 -10.31
CA PRO A 35 3.83 -9.66 -8.89
C PRO A 35 2.62 -9.04 -8.17
N VAL A 36 1.91 -9.88 -7.43
CA VAL A 36 0.75 -9.53 -6.61
C VAL A 36 1.09 -9.77 -5.16
N VAL A 37 0.80 -8.78 -4.31
CA VAL A 37 1.05 -8.87 -2.87
C VAL A 37 -0.25 -8.78 -2.09
N ARG A 38 -0.30 -9.48 -0.94
CA ARG A 38 -1.40 -9.38 0.01
C ARG A 38 -1.15 -8.23 0.98
N LEU A 39 -2.10 -7.32 1.11
CA LEU A 39 -2.03 -6.16 2.00
C LEU A 39 -3.25 -6.12 2.92
N HIS A 40 -3.07 -5.48 4.08
CA HIS A 40 -4.23 -4.97 4.82
C HIS A 40 -5.00 -3.98 3.93
N GLN A 41 -6.33 -3.95 4.05
CA GLN A 41 -7.17 -3.04 3.27
C GLN A 41 -6.82 -1.57 3.52
N ILE A 42 -6.48 -1.20 4.75
CA ILE A 42 -6.02 0.16 5.09
C ILE A 42 -4.71 0.53 4.37
N CYS A 43 -3.80 -0.44 4.20
CA CYS A 43 -2.54 -0.24 3.49
C CYS A 43 -2.77 -0.12 1.99
N HIS A 44 -3.62 -0.98 1.42
CA HIS A 44 -4.05 -0.90 0.03
C HIS A 44 -4.65 0.49 -0.28
N ASN A 45 -5.59 0.94 0.55
CA ASN A 45 -6.24 2.23 0.38
C ASN A 45 -5.26 3.41 0.43
N GLU A 46 -4.30 3.39 1.36
CA GLU A 46 -3.31 4.48 1.47
C GLU A 46 -2.39 4.55 0.24
N ILE A 47 -2.02 3.40 -0.36
CA ILE A 47 -1.26 3.37 -1.61
C ILE A 47 -2.02 4.12 -2.71
N HIS A 48 -3.28 3.77 -2.96
CA HIS A 48 -4.08 4.42 -4.02
C HIS A 48 -4.52 5.85 -3.68
N ALA A 49 -4.57 6.20 -2.39
CA ALA A 49 -4.77 7.59 -1.96
C ALA A 49 -3.53 8.47 -2.14
N THR A 50 -2.34 7.85 -2.26
CA THR A 50 -1.05 8.53 -2.34
C THR A 50 -0.51 8.58 -3.77
N LEU A 51 -0.56 7.46 -4.49
CA LEU A 51 0.07 7.28 -5.80
C LEU A 51 -0.99 7.07 -6.88
N THR A 52 -0.73 7.62 -8.05
CA THR A 52 -1.42 7.25 -9.29
C THR A 52 -0.91 5.91 -9.81
N GLU A 53 -1.67 5.28 -10.70
CA GLU A 53 -1.23 4.04 -11.36
C GLU A 53 0.05 4.23 -12.20
N ALA A 54 0.25 5.44 -12.75
CA ALA A 54 1.46 5.75 -13.51
C ALA A 54 2.70 5.86 -12.60
N GLU A 55 2.59 6.53 -11.46
CA GLU A 55 3.67 6.61 -10.46
C GLU A 55 3.98 5.22 -9.88
N LEU A 56 2.96 4.41 -9.60
CA LEU A 56 3.12 3.02 -9.17
C LEU A 56 3.94 2.22 -10.19
N ALA A 57 3.53 2.23 -11.46
CA ALA A 57 4.19 1.46 -12.50
C ALA A 57 5.63 1.89 -12.78
N ARG A 58 5.95 3.18 -12.63
CA ARG A 58 7.25 3.75 -12.99
C ARG A 58 8.25 3.71 -11.85
N ASP A 59 7.81 4.17 -10.67
CA ASP A 59 8.72 4.55 -9.59
C ASP A 59 8.50 3.74 -8.30
N TYR A 60 7.38 3.02 -8.16
CA TYR A 60 6.96 2.37 -6.91
C TYR A 60 6.40 0.95 -7.09
N ASP A 61 7.00 0.17 -7.99
CA ASP A 61 6.59 -1.18 -8.42
C ASP A 61 7.13 -2.33 -7.54
N THR A 62 7.66 -2.03 -6.35
CA THR A 62 8.14 -3.03 -5.38
C THR A 62 7.75 -2.62 -3.95
N PRO A 63 7.61 -3.56 -3.01
CA PRO A 63 7.40 -3.27 -1.60
C PRO A 63 8.42 -2.29 -1.02
N GLU A 64 9.69 -2.44 -1.39
CA GLU A 64 10.80 -1.61 -0.92
C GLU A 64 10.61 -0.17 -1.37
N LYS A 65 10.30 0.04 -2.66
CA LYS A 65 10.03 1.38 -3.21
C LYS A 65 8.77 1.99 -2.57
N LEU A 66 7.69 1.22 -2.39
CA LEU A 66 6.50 1.70 -1.68
C LEU A 66 6.81 2.18 -0.26
N ARG A 67 7.61 1.42 0.49
CA ARG A 67 8.05 1.81 1.84
C ARG A 67 8.97 3.03 1.82
N ALA A 68 9.71 3.27 0.74
CA ALA A 68 10.58 4.43 0.58
C ALA A 68 9.82 5.74 0.27
N HIS A 69 8.58 5.69 -0.24
CA HIS A 69 7.80 6.90 -0.51
C HIS A 69 7.54 7.68 0.81
N PRO A 70 7.90 8.98 0.93
CA PRO A 70 7.88 9.70 2.21
C PRO A 70 6.55 9.68 2.95
N ARG A 71 5.42 9.76 2.24
CA ARG A 71 4.08 9.66 2.85
C ARG A 71 3.76 8.25 3.31
N LEU A 72 4.12 7.24 2.51
CA LEU A 72 3.82 5.84 2.81
C LEU A 72 4.71 5.35 3.96
N ALA A 73 5.97 5.79 4.02
CA ALA A 73 6.88 5.54 5.13
C ALA A 73 6.30 6.03 6.47
N LYS A 74 5.82 7.29 6.51
CA LYS A 74 5.18 7.88 7.71
C LYS A 74 3.93 7.12 8.10
N PHE A 75 3.09 6.77 7.12
CA PHE A 75 1.91 5.96 7.35
C PHE A 75 2.26 4.56 7.89
N ALA A 76 3.21 3.87 7.25
CA ALA A 76 3.64 2.53 7.63
C ALA A 76 4.20 2.50 9.05
N ALA A 77 5.03 3.48 9.43
CA ALA A 77 5.56 3.62 10.78
C ALA A 77 4.47 3.88 11.83
N TRP A 78 3.41 4.61 11.48
CA TRP A 78 2.27 4.86 12.37
C TRP A 78 1.36 3.63 12.49
N VAL A 79 0.95 3.03 11.37
CA VAL A 79 0.03 1.89 11.38
C VAL A 79 0.70 0.62 11.88
N GLY A 80 2.02 0.49 11.71
CA GLY A 80 2.82 -0.62 12.24
C GLY A 80 2.77 -0.75 13.75
N LYS A 81 2.45 0.35 14.47
CA LYS A 81 2.28 0.37 15.94
C LYS A 81 0.88 -0.01 16.41
N ARG A 82 -0.03 -0.39 15.49
CA ARG A 82 -1.42 -0.73 15.80
C ARG A 82 -1.63 -2.25 15.83
N PRO A 83 -2.64 -2.77 16.54
CA PRO A 83 -2.99 -4.20 16.51
C PRO A 83 -3.17 -4.72 15.07
N PRO A 84 -2.82 -5.98 14.75
CA PRO A 84 -2.93 -6.53 13.38
C PRO A 84 -4.29 -6.31 12.70
N GLY A 85 -5.39 -6.53 13.42
CA GLY A 85 -6.76 -6.29 12.92
C GLY A 85 -7.19 -4.83 12.83
N PHE A 86 -6.34 -3.86 13.20
CA PHE A 86 -6.71 -2.44 13.19
C PHE A 86 -7.09 -1.94 11.79
N HIS A 87 -8.23 -1.27 11.70
CA HIS A 87 -8.72 -0.65 10.48
C HIS A 87 -9.35 0.71 10.79
N SER A 88 -9.11 1.69 9.92
CA SER A 88 -9.74 3.01 9.96
C SER A 88 -10.03 3.48 8.54
N LYS A 89 -10.87 4.51 8.40
CA LYS A 89 -11.13 5.14 7.10
C LYS A 89 -9.86 5.88 6.65
N THR A 90 -9.42 5.61 5.43
CA THR A 90 -8.39 6.41 4.77
C THR A 90 -9.03 7.73 4.33
N PRO A 91 -8.54 8.91 4.77
CA PRO A 91 -9.01 10.19 4.26
C PRO A 91 -8.88 10.21 2.73
N GLY A 92 -9.90 10.73 2.04
CA GLY A 92 -9.92 10.76 0.57
C GLY A 92 -8.69 11.44 -0.03
N LYS A 93 -8.45 11.22 -1.35
CA LYS A 93 -7.31 11.82 -2.07
C LYS A 93 -7.20 13.31 -1.73
N ARG A 94 -6.17 13.67 -0.95
CA ARG A 94 -5.77 15.07 -0.80
C ARG A 94 -5.42 15.53 -2.20
N ARG A 95 -6.14 16.51 -2.76
CA ARG A 95 -5.78 17.13 -4.04
C ARG A 95 -4.30 17.48 -3.94
N ALA A 96 -3.48 16.86 -4.79
CA ALA A 96 -2.08 17.20 -4.86
C ALA A 96 -2.02 18.70 -5.19
N ARG A 97 -1.57 19.52 -4.24
CA ARG A 97 -0.95 20.80 -4.60
C ARG A 97 0.17 20.39 -5.53
N ARG A 98 -0.04 20.63 -6.82
CA ARG A 98 0.93 20.42 -7.89
C ARG A 98 2.23 21.00 -7.36
N GLN A 99 3.17 20.14 -6.93
CA GLN A 99 4.51 20.60 -6.65
C GLN A 99 5.01 21.04 -8.02
N LEU A 100 5.02 22.35 -8.22
CA LEU A 100 5.64 22.97 -9.37
C LEU A 100 7.09 22.48 -9.37
N ARG A 101 7.50 22.06 -10.56
CA ARG A 101 8.79 21.46 -10.90
C ARG A 101 9.98 22.10 -10.21
#